data_AF-A0A2W4Y9Y1-F1
#
_entry.id   AF-A0A2W4Y9Y1-F1
#
_cell.length_a   1.000
_cell.length_b   1.000
_cell.length_c   1.000
_cell.angle_alpha   90.00
_cell.angle_beta   90.00
_cell.angle_gamma   90.00
#
_symmetry.space_group_name_H-M   'P 1'
#
loop_
_entity.id
_entity.type
_entity.pdbx_description
1 polymer ?
#
loop_
_entity_poly.entity_id
_entity_poly.type
_entity_poly.pdbx_seq_one_letter_code
_entity_poly.pdbx_strand_id
1 'polypeptide(L)'
;MNAIKNEIVQRLEIIPDDKLREVLSFLNYLVWQTENPQTQEDTDWLESDLSSLDNYEPYEWQEGELQEGIPVKFIAETGKIEIGV
;
A
#
# COMPACT_ATOMS: atom_id res chain seq x y z
N MET A 1 0.79 16.20 35.63
CA MET A 1 1.16 15.31 34.51
C MET A 1 -0.04 14.43 34.21
N ASN A 2 -0.43 14.24 32.94
CA ASN A 2 -1.63 13.46 32.59
C ASN A 2 -1.36 11.96 32.85
N ALA A 3 -2.23 11.28 33.61
CA ALA A 3 -2.05 9.88 34.01
C ALA A 3 -1.86 8.93 32.81
N ILE A 4 -2.58 9.17 31.72
CA ILE A 4 -2.47 8.38 30.49
C ILE A 4 -1.11 8.58 29.81
N LYS A 5 -0.62 9.83 29.78
CA LYS A 5 0.69 10.13 29.19
C LYS A 5 1.81 9.41 29.96
N ASN A 6 1.70 9.33 31.28
CA ASN A 6 2.67 8.60 32.11
C ASN A 6 2.66 7.10 31.83
N GLU A 7 1.48 6.48 31.72
CA GLU A 7 1.38 5.05 31.41
C GLU A 7 1.99 4.71 30.05
N ILE A 8 1.75 5.56 29.04
CA ILE A 8 2.32 5.38 27.70
C ILE A 8 3.85 5.42 27.74
N VAL A 9 4.44 6.40 28.43
CA VAL A 9 5.90 6.51 28.54
C VAL A 9 6.49 5.27 29.21
N GLN A 10 5.90 4.79 30.31
CA GLN A 10 6.40 3.58 30.98
C GLN A 10 6.32 2.33 30.11
N ARG A 11 5.27 2.20 29.27
CA ARG A 11 5.17 1.08 28.32
C ARG A 11 6.15 1.20 27.16
N LEU A 12 6.53 2.40 26.75
CA LEU A 12 7.52 2.61 25.70
C LEU A 12 8.94 2.30 26.20
N GLU A 13 9.26 2.56 27.47
CA GLU A 13 10.59 2.30 28.05
C GLU A 13 10.98 0.81 28.09
N ILE A 14 10.00 -0.10 28.09
CA ILE A 14 10.23 -1.55 28.12
C ILE A 14 10.25 -2.19 26.73
N ILE A 15 9.92 -1.44 25.68
CA ILE A 15 9.85 -1.95 24.30
C ILE A 15 11.26 -1.94 23.70
N PRO A 16 11.68 -3.03 23.02
CA PRO A 16 12.94 -3.07 22.29
C PRO A 16 13.05 -1.98 21.21
N ASP A 17 14.25 -1.43 20.99
CA ASP A 17 14.49 -0.34 20.03
C ASP A 17 14.05 -0.67 18.59
N ASP A 18 14.20 -1.93 18.16
CA ASP A 18 13.74 -2.40 16.86
C ASP A 18 12.21 -2.31 16.71
N LYS A 19 11.48 -2.47 17.81
CA LYS A 19 10.02 -2.35 17.89
C LYS A 19 9.53 -0.93 18.10
N LEU A 20 10.34 -0.04 18.69
CA LEU A 20 10.00 1.38 18.79
C LEU A 20 9.80 2.02 17.42
N ARG A 21 10.55 1.56 16.40
CA ARG A 21 10.38 2.04 15.02
C ARG A 21 9.04 1.62 14.41
N GLU A 22 8.60 0.39 14.68
CA GLU A 22 7.27 -0.10 14.28
C GLU A 22 6.17 0.70 14.97
N VAL A 23 6.31 0.99 16.27
CA VAL A 23 5.36 1.80 17.04
C VAL A 23 5.26 3.22 16.46
N LEU A 24 6.39 3.86 16.16
CA LEU A 24 6.41 5.18 15.52
C LEU A 24 5.72 5.16 14.15
N SER A 25 6.00 4.14 13.33
CA SER A 25 5.34 3.97 12.03
C SER A 25 3.83 3.82 12.19
N PHE A 26 3.38 3.05 13.18
CA PHE A 26 1.97 2.85 13.46
C PHE A 26 1.28 4.13 13.94
N LEU A 27 1.91 4.92 14.81
CA LEU A 27 1.37 6.21 15.24
C LEU A 27 1.23 7.19 14.07
N ASN A 28 2.21 7.24 13.18
CA ASN A 28 2.13 8.05 11.96
C ASN A 28 0.99 7.58 11.04
N TYR A 29 0.82 6.27 10.91
CA TYR A 29 -0.31 5.70 10.16
C TYR A 29 -1.66 6.12 10.76
N LEU A 30 -1.82 6.09 12.08
CA LEU A 30 -3.06 6.52 12.74
C LEU A 30 -3.37 8.01 12.47
N VAL A 31 -2.35 8.87 12.48
CA VAL A 31 -2.53 10.28 12.11
C VAL A 31 -2.94 10.40 10.64
N TRP A 32 -2.25 9.72 9.73
CA TRP A 32 -2.59 9.71 8.32
C TRP A 32 -4.03 9.22 8.08
N GLN A 33 -4.47 8.18 8.79
CA GLN A 33 -5.83 7.64 8.69
C GLN A 33 -6.91 8.63 9.14
N THR A 34 -6.62 9.51 10.10
CA THR A 34 -7.57 10.58 10.46
C THR A 34 -7.76 11.60 9.35
N GLU A 35 -6.74 11.81 8.51
CA GLU A 35 -6.79 12.70 7.34
C GLU A 35 -7.30 11.97 6.08
N ASN A 36 -7.17 10.64 6.05
CA ASN A 36 -7.49 9.76 4.93
C ASN A 36 -8.40 8.60 5.41
N PRO A 37 -9.64 8.90 5.83
CA PRO A 37 -10.55 7.86 6.27
C PRO A 37 -10.83 6.92 5.10
N GLN A 38 -10.69 5.62 5.33
CA GLN A 38 -11.17 4.62 4.38
C GLN A 38 -12.65 4.83 4.14
N THR A 39 -13.02 4.87 2.88
CA THR A 39 -14.42 4.95 2.48
C THR A 39 -15.04 3.56 2.50
N GLN A 40 -16.37 3.52 2.53
CA GLN A 40 -17.09 2.27 2.36
C GLN A 40 -16.75 1.63 1.00
N GLU A 41 -16.55 2.44 -0.04
CA GLU A 41 -16.12 2.00 -1.37
C GLU A 41 -14.76 1.29 -1.33
N ASP A 42 -13.78 1.84 -0.61
CA ASP A 42 -12.46 1.19 -0.45
C ASP A 42 -12.57 -0.18 0.24
N THR A 43 -13.48 -0.29 1.20
CA THR A 43 -13.71 -1.52 1.97
C THR A 43 -14.43 -2.55 1.10
N ASP A 44 -15.49 -2.13 0.41
CA ASP A 44 -16.25 -2.96 -0.51
C ASP A 44 -15.39 -3.47 -1.67
N TRP A 45 -14.44 -2.66 -2.15
CA TRP A 45 -13.46 -3.08 -3.16
C TRP A 45 -12.47 -4.11 -2.62
N LEU A 46 -11.89 -3.89 -1.44
CA LEU A 46 -10.92 -4.82 -0.82
C LEU A 46 -11.56 -6.17 -0.44
N GLU A 47 -12.81 -6.14 0.01
CA GLU A 47 -13.56 -7.32 0.43
C GLU A 47 -14.36 -7.96 -0.72
N SER A 48 -14.25 -7.40 -1.92
CA SER A 48 -14.96 -7.91 -3.09
C SER A 48 -14.59 -9.36 -3.39
N ASP A 49 -15.61 -10.17 -3.68
CA ASP A 49 -15.40 -11.57 -4.03
C ASP A 49 -14.80 -11.68 -5.44
N LEU A 50 -13.50 -11.93 -5.46
CA LEU A 50 -12.71 -12.12 -6.67
C LEU A 50 -12.98 -13.46 -7.36
N SER A 51 -13.84 -14.33 -6.82
CA SER A 51 -14.25 -15.60 -7.46
C SER A 51 -14.88 -15.38 -8.84
N SER A 52 -15.44 -14.19 -9.07
CA SER A 52 -16.06 -13.79 -10.32
C SER A 52 -15.09 -13.19 -11.35
N LEU A 53 -13.80 -13.02 -11.02
CA LEU A 53 -12.80 -12.45 -11.95
C LEU A 53 -12.74 -13.20 -13.29
N ASP A 54 -12.88 -14.52 -13.27
CA ASP A 54 -12.89 -15.35 -14.48
C ASP A 54 -14.14 -15.12 -15.35
N ASN A 55 -15.19 -14.51 -14.79
CA ASN A 55 -16.43 -14.17 -15.49
C ASN A 55 -16.44 -12.74 -16.02
N TYR A 56 -15.44 -11.91 -15.69
CA TYR A 56 -15.32 -10.59 -16.29
C TYR A 56 -14.82 -10.73 -17.73
N GLU A 57 -15.53 -10.08 -18.66
CA GLU A 57 -14.99 -9.94 -20.01
C GLU A 57 -13.64 -9.21 -19.95
N PRO A 58 -12.62 -9.69 -20.67
CA PRO A 58 -11.35 -8.98 -20.78
C PRO A 58 -11.63 -7.52 -21.16
N TYR A 59 -10.99 -6.59 -20.46
CA TYR A 59 -11.15 -5.18 -20.78
C TYR A 59 -10.70 -4.91 -22.22
N GLU A 60 -11.66 -4.57 -23.09
CA GLU A 60 -11.39 -4.17 -24.46
C GLU A 60 -11.01 -2.68 -24.49
N TRP A 61 -9.70 -2.44 -24.56
CA TRP A 61 -9.14 -1.10 -24.74
C TRP A 61 -9.80 -0.40 -25.92
N GLN A 62 -10.33 0.79 -25.66
CA GLN A 62 -10.88 1.64 -26.71
C GLN A 62 -9.75 2.31 -27.52
N GLU A 63 -10.05 2.71 -28.75
CA GLU A 63 -9.11 3.42 -29.61
C GLU A 63 -8.62 4.71 -28.92
N GLY A 64 -7.32 4.77 -28.60
CA GLY A 64 -6.68 5.91 -27.92
C GLY A 64 -6.42 5.74 -26.42
N GLU A 65 -6.90 4.67 -25.77
CA GLU A 65 -6.57 4.38 -24.36
C GLU A 65 -5.18 3.77 -24.18
N LEU A 66 -4.77 2.93 -25.14
CA LEU A 66 -3.43 2.36 -25.19
C LEU A 66 -2.50 3.32 -25.94
N GLN A 67 -1.61 3.98 -25.20
CA GLN A 67 -0.46 4.64 -25.81
C GLN A 67 0.48 3.58 -26.40
N GLU A 68 1.12 3.90 -27.52
CA GLU A 68 2.14 3.02 -28.12
C GLU A 68 3.27 2.83 -27.11
N GLY A 69 3.32 1.63 -26.51
CA GLY A 69 4.29 1.30 -25.49
C GLY A 69 5.70 1.24 -26.08
N ILE A 70 6.67 1.79 -25.35
CA ILE A 70 8.07 1.63 -25.73
C ILE A 70 8.48 0.18 -25.42
N PRO A 71 9.07 -0.58 -26.36
CA PRO A 71 9.42 -1.97 -26.12
C PRO A 71 10.45 -2.05 -24.99
N VAL A 72 10.15 -2.87 -23.98
CA VAL A 72 11.02 -3.07 -22.81
C VAL A 72 11.51 -4.52 -22.80
N LYS A 73 12.82 -4.71 -22.69
CA LYS A 73 13.46 -6.02 -22.56
C LYS A 73 14.05 -6.18 -21.17
N PHE A 74 13.61 -7.21 -20.46
CA PHE A 74 14.22 -7.60 -19.20
C PHE A 74 15.43 -8.51 -19.43
N ILE A 75 16.57 -8.15 -18.84
CA ILE A 75 17.80 -8.96 -18.90
C ILE A 75 17.99 -9.65 -17.55
N ALA A 76 17.54 -10.91 -17.47
CA ALA A 76 17.54 -11.71 -16.25
C ALA A 76 18.92 -11.84 -15.60
N GLU A 77 19.98 -11.91 -16.40
CA GLU A 77 21.37 -12.08 -15.95
C GLU A 77 21.91 -10.87 -15.17
N THR A 78 21.38 -9.68 -15.44
CA THR A 78 21.84 -8.43 -14.82
C THR A 78 20.78 -7.76 -13.95
N GLY A 79 19.55 -8.26 -13.95
CA GLY A 79 18.40 -7.64 -13.30
C GLY A 79 18.02 -6.28 -13.90
N LYS A 80 18.50 -5.96 -15.10
CA LYS A 80 18.29 -4.66 -15.74
C LYS A 80 17.12 -4.70 -16.70
N ILE A 81 16.54 -3.52 -16.88
CA ILE A 81 15.49 -3.23 -17.83
C ILE A 81 16.10 -2.37 -18.94
N GLU A 82 16.11 -2.88 -20.17
CA GLU A 82 16.46 -2.12 -21.37
C GLU A 82 15.19 -1.61 -22.03
N ILE A 83 15.16 -0.31 -22.31
CA ILE A 83 14.06 0.35 -23.02
C ILE A 83 14.55 0.58 -24.45
N GLY A 84 13.88 -0.01 -25.44
CA GLY A 84 14.22 0.12 -26.85
C GLY A 84 13.82 1.50 -27.37
N VAL A 85 14.80 2.32 -27.74
CA VAL A 85 14.62 3.56 -28.51
C VAL A 85 14.87 3.29 -29.98
#